data_AF-E3LJ42-F1
#
_entry.id   AF-E3LJ42-F1
#
_cell.length_a   1.000
_cell.length_b   1.000
_cell.length_c   1.000
_cell.angle_alpha   90.00
_cell.angle_beta   90.00
_cell.angle_gamma   90.00
#
_symmetry.space_group_name_H-M   'P 1'
#
loop_
_entity.id
_entity.type
_entity.pdbx_description
1 polymer ?
#
loop_
_entity_poly.entity_id
_entity_poly.type
_entity_poly.pdbx_seq_one_letter_code
_entity_poly.pdbx_strand_id
1 'polypeptide(L)'
;MRLLHFSIFIFLLFESKSCQNNTARPLIRVGIAAALKTQNGSIGWGYTGGAVPLALQYLKGHGYLKDFDFEFHVEYTECDLSTVVKAGVSFMKTNDYDVVIGPPCAPALKMMGTLSTLYKKPVLGWGFVTESEFSDMSRFPYVTSVLPSSET
;
A
#
# COMPACT_ATOMS: atom_id res chain seq x y z
N MET A 1 -13.91 66.68 -15.13
CA MET A 1 -14.47 65.43 -15.70
C MET A 1 -13.43 64.36 -16.10
N ARG A 2 -12.16 64.42 -15.65
CA ARG A 2 -11.14 63.38 -15.97
C ARG A 2 -10.67 62.54 -14.78
N LEU A 3 -11.00 62.91 -13.55
CA LEU A 3 -10.57 62.17 -12.34
C LEU A 3 -11.51 61.03 -11.90
N LEU A 4 -12.77 61.01 -12.36
CA LEU A 4 -13.76 59.99 -11.95
C LEU A 4 -13.65 58.67 -12.74
N HIS A 5 -12.97 58.66 -13.90
CA HIS A 5 -12.75 57.42 -14.66
C HIS A 5 -11.55 56.60 -14.17
N PHE A 6 -10.61 57.20 -13.42
CA PHE A 6 -9.42 56.50 -12.95
C PHE A 6 -9.69 55.62 -11.71
N SER A 7 -10.70 55.97 -10.90
CA SER A 7 -11.10 55.16 -9.72
C SER A 7 -11.92 53.91 -10.07
N ILE A 8 -12.61 53.88 -11.23
CA ILE A 8 -13.43 52.72 -11.63
C ILE A 8 -12.56 51.60 -12.21
N PHE A 9 -11.41 51.93 -12.82
CA PHE A 9 -10.52 50.94 -13.43
C PHE A 9 -9.67 50.16 -12.42
N ILE A 10 -9.50 50.66 -11.19
CA ILE A 10 -8.70 50.01 -10.14
C ILE A 10 -9.51 48.95 -9.37
N PHE A 11 -10.85 49.03 -9.40
CA PHE A 11 -11.72 48.08 -8.69
C PHE A 11 -11.96 46.75 -9.44
N LEU A 12 -11.56 46.65 -10.71
CA LEU A 12 -11.78 45.45 -11.55
C LEU A 12 -10.57 44.51 -11.66
N LEU A 13 -9.44 44.82 -11.02
CA LEU A 13 -8.25 43.95 -11.01
C LEU A 13 -8.09 43.12 -9.74
N PHE A 14 -9.02 43.23 -8.79
CA PHE A 14 -9.13 42.25 -7.70
C PHE A 14 -9.91 41.03 -8.20
N GLU A 15 -9.37 40.37 -9.23
CA GLU A 15 -9.69 38.96 -9.43
C GLU A 15 -9.24 38.23 -8.18
N SER A 16 -10.23 37.92 -7.35
CA SER A 16 -10.09 36.97 -6.26
C SER A 16 -9.62 35.68 -6.91
N LYS A 17 -8.32 35.41 -6.84
CA LYS A 17 -7.75 34.08 -7.01
C LYS A 17 -8.39 33.23 -5.91
N SER A 18 -9.60 32.75 -6.16
CA SER A 18 -10.10 31.57 -5.50
C SER A 18 -9.14 30.48 -5.94
N CYS A 19 -8.13 30.23 -5.12
CA CYS A 19 -7.47 28.94 -5.13
C CYS A 19 -8.59 27.96 -4.78
N GLN A 20 -9.26 27.41 -5.79
CA GLN A 20 -9.97 26.16 -5.62
C GLN A 20 -8.90 25.19 -5.14
N ASN A 21 -8.89 24.99 -3.82
CA ASN A 21 -8.08 24.02 -3.14
C ASN A 21 -8.63 22.69 -3.63
N ASN A 22 -8.13 22.21 -4.77
CA ASN A 22 -8.37 20.86 -5.24
C ASN A 22 -7.62 19.93 -4.28
N THR A 23 -8.14 19.81 -3.07
CA THR A 23 -7.60 18.92 -2.03
C THR A 23 -8.12 17.51 -2.31
N ALA A 24 -7.74 16.96 -3.46
CA ALA A 24 -7.78 15.52 -3.62
C ALA A 24 -6.78 14.96 -2.61
N ARG A 25 -7.27 14.19 -1.63
CA ARG A 25 -6.40 13.55 -0.65
C ARG A 25 -5.45 12.58 -1.39
N PRO A 26 -4.17 12.50 -0.99
CA PRO A 26 -3.27 11.50 -1.55
C PRO A 26 -3.86 10.09 -1.44
N LEU A 27 -3.79 9.34 -2.54
CA LEU A 27 -4.25 7.97 -2.63
C LEU A 27 -3.09 7.01 -2.42
N ILE A 28 -3.17 6.18 -1.38
CA ILE A 28 -2.21 5.10 -1.10
C ILE A 28 -2.73 3.82 -1.74
N ARG A 29 -1.97 3.29 -2.71
CA ARG A 29 -2.28 2.06 -3.43
C ARG A 29 -1.55 0.88 -2.79
N VAL A 30 -2.33 -0.11 -2.36
CA VAL A 30 -1.86 -1.27 -1.63
C VAL A 30 -2.11 -2.53 -2.46
N GLY A 31 -1.03 -3.22 -2.81
CA GLY A 31 -1.11 -4.54 -3.44
C GLY A 31 -1.18 -5.62 -2.38
N ILE A 32 -2.03 -6.61 -2.56
CA ILE A 32 -2.17 -7.73 -1.63
C ILE A 32 -1.97 -9.02 -2.41
N ALA A 33 -0.87 -9.71 -2.15
CA ALA A 33 -0.68 -11.08 -2.61
C ALA A 33 -1.32 -12.02 -1.58
N ALA A 34 -2.42 -12.67 -1.92
CA ALA A 34 -3.18 -13.51 -1.02
C ALA A 34 -3.17 -14.99 -1.46
N ALA A 35 -3.60 -15.87 -0.58
CA ALA A 35 -3.94 -17.26 -0.90
C ALA A 35 -5.44 -17.46 -0.61
N LEU A 36 -6.19 -18.09 -1.49
CA LEU A 36 -7.62 -18.37 -1.29
C LEU A 36 -7.86 -19.85 -0.93
N LYS A 37 -7.16 -20.76 -1.63
CA LYS A 37 -7.36 -22.21 -1.51
C LYS A 37 -6.26 -22.86 -0.69
N THR A 38 -5.02 -22.40 -0.81
CA THR A 38 -3.89 -22.89 -0.02
C THR A 38 -4.09 -22.56 1.46
N GLN A 39 -4.10 -23.59 2.31
CA GLN A 39 -4.28 -23.47 3.77
C GLN A 39 -5.52 -22.63 4.15
N ASN A 40 -6.65 -22.93 3.49
CA ASN A 40 -7.88 -22.14 3.55
C ASN A 40 -8.37 -21.82 4.97
N GLY A 41 -8.32 -22.77 5.91
CA GLY A 41 -8.80 -22.59 7.28
C GLY A 41 -7.86 -21.81 8.21
N SER A 42 -6.74 -21.29 7.70
CA SER A 42 -5.76 -20.56 8.53
C SER A 42 -5.37 -19.23 7.89
N ILE A 43 -4.76 -19.28 6.71
CA ILE A 43 -4.23 -18.09 6.01
C ILE A 43 -5.02 -17.76 4.75
N GLY A 44 -6.11 -18.48 4.49
CA GLY A 44 -7.00 -18.25 3.37
C GLY A 44 -7.69 -16.89 3.45
N TRP A 45 -7.67 -16.14 2.35
CA TRP A 45 -8.25 -14.80 2.23
C TRP A 45 -9.74 -14.76 2.57
N GLY A 46 -10.47 -15.85 2.28
CA GLY A 46 -11.89 -15.97 2.63
C GLY A 46 -12.16 -15.89 4.14
N TYR A 47 -11.16 -16.17 4.98
CA TYR A 47 -11.27 -16.12 6.43
C TYR A 47 -10.55 -14.90 7.04
N THR A 48 -9.43 -14.47 6.46
CA THR A 48 -8.57 -13.42 7.03
C THR A 48 -8.68 -12.08 6.34
N GLY A 49 -9.12 -12.03 5.06
CA GLY A 49 -9.09 -10.83 4.23
C GLY A 49 -9.98 -9.70 4.74
N GLY A 50 -11.06 -10.03 5.45
CA GLY A 50 -11.95 -9.05 6.09
C GLY A 50 -11.29 -8.20 7.18
N ALA A 51 -10.15 -8.64 7.72
CA ALA A 51 -9.41 -7.89 8.74
C ALA A 51 -8.84 -6.57 8.19
N VAL A 52 -8.46 -6.52 6.91
CA VAL A 52 -7.87 -5.33 6.28
C VAL A 52 -8.83 -4.14 6.26
N PRO A 53 -10.03 -4.23 5.64
CA PRO A 53 -10.98 -3.11 5.65
C PRO A 53 -11.50 -2.77 7.05
N LEU A 54 -11.61 -3.77 7.95
CA LEU A 54 -12.02 -3.52 9.33
C LEU A 54 -10.98 -2.68 10.09
N ALA A 55 -9.69 -3.00 9.94
CA ALA A 55 -8.60 -2.20 10.51
C ALA A 55 -8.57 -0.78 9.93
N LEU A 56 -8.78 -0.64 8.62
CA LEU A 56 -8.86 0.68 7.98
C LEU A 56 -10.03 1.50 8.53
N GLN A 57 -11.21 0.90 8.67
CA GLN A 57 -12.39 1.54 9.24
C GLN A 57 -12.13 1.99 10.68
N TYR A 58 -11.51 1.13 11.50
CA TYR A 58 -11.11 1.46 12.86
C TYR A 58 -10.19 2.69 12.90
N LEU A 59 -9.12 2.68 12.10
CA LEU A 59 -8.14 3.77 12.07
C LEU A 59 -8.75 5.09 11.56
N LYS A 60 -9.64 5.02 10.56
CA LYS A 60 -10.40 6.19 10.07
C LYS A 60 -11.34 6.73 11.15
N GLY A 61 -12.07 5.86 11.85
CA GLY A 61 -12.99 6.24 12.93
C GLY A 61 -12.32 6.93 14.11
N HIS A 62 -11.06 6.56 14.40
CA HIS A 62 -10.24 7.17 15.46
C HIS A 62 -9.45 8.40 14.97
N GLY A 63 -9.59 8.77 13.70
CA GLY A 63 -8.97 9.96 13.15
C GLY A 63 -7.49 9.85 12.82
N TYR A 64 -6.93 8.64 12.75
CA TYR A 64 -5.53 8.42 12.37
C TYR A 64 -5.28 8.56 10.86
N LEU A 65 -6.33 8.44 10.04
CA LEU A 65 -6.24 8.41 8.57
C LEU A 65 -7.19 9.42 7.91
N LYS A 66 -7.17 10.68 8.38
CA LYS A 66 -8.03 11.76 7.85
C LYS A 66 -7.53 12.32 6.51
N ASP A 67 -6.22 12.27 6.30
CA ASP A 67 -5.55 12.99 5.21
C ASP A 67 -5.23 12.09 4.00
N PHE A 68 -5.58 10.80 4.05
CA PHE A 68 -5.26 9.81 3.02
C PHE A 68 -6.47 8.98 2.62
N ASP A 69 -6.55 8.66 1.32
CA ASP A 69 -7.42 7.63 0.80
C ASP A 69 -6.62 6.37 0.46
N PHE A 70 -7.30 5.22 0.43
CA PHE A 70 -6.67 3.91 0.22
C PHE A 70 -7.38 3.15 -0.89
N GLU A 71 -6.61 2.54 -1.77
CA GLU A 71 -7.06 1.59 -2.78
C GLU A 71 -6.36 0.26 -2.56
N PHE A 72 -7.12 -0.83 -2.43
CA PHE A 72 -6.57 -2.18 -2.28
C PHE A 72 -6.84 -3.00 -3.53
N HIS A 73 -5.81 -3.71 -3.99
CA HIS A 73 -5.95 -4.69 -5.06
C HIS A 73 -5.43 -6.04 -4.57
N VAL A 74 -6.28 -7.07 -4.65
CA VAL A 74 -5.96 -8.43 -4.20
C VAL A 74 -5.67 -9.31 -5.41
N GLU A 75 -4.49 -9.93 -5.45
CA GLU A 75 -4.14 -10.99 -6.40
C GLU A 75 -3.99 -12.32 -5.65
N TYR A 76 -4.71 -13.35 -6.08
CA TYR A 76 -4.60 -14.68 -5.50
C TYR A 76 -3.42 -15.43 -6.09
N THR A 77 -2.34 -15.47 -5.33
CA THR A 77 -1.08 -16.12 -5.72
C THR A 77 -0.99 -17.59 -5.31
N GLU A 78 -1.86 -18.03 -4.39
CA GLU A 78 -1.89 -19.41 -3.86
C GLU A 78 -0.55 -19.92 -3.32
N CYS A 79 0.35 -19.01 -2.95
CA CYS A 79 1.74 -19.30 -2.59
C CYS A 79 2.57 -19.99 -3.70
N ASP A 80 2.11 -19.94 -4.95
CA ASP A 80 2.89 -20.35 -6.11
C ASP A 80 3.89 -19.25 -6.50
N LEU A 81 5.16 -19.63 -6.62
CA LEU A 81 6.25 -18.70 -6.91
C LEU A 81 6.07 -17.98 -8.26
N SER A 82 5.55 -18.68 -9.28
CA SER A 82 5.39 -18.08 -10.60
C SER A 82 4.34 -16.97 -10.59
N THR A 83 3.23 -17.22 -9.90
CA THR A 83 2.14 -16.26 -9.73
C THR A 83 2.54 -15.11 -8.81
N VAL A 84 3.34 -15.39 -7.76
CA VAL A 84 3.92 -14.35 -6.89
C VAL A 84 4.83 -13.41 -7.67
N VAL A 85 5.69 -13.91 -8.55
CA VAL A 85 6.57 -13.05 -9.36
C VAL A 85 5.76 -12.19 -10.30
N LYS A 86 4.73 -12.75 -10.97
CA LYS A 86 3.81 -11.99 -11.81
C LYS A 86 3.12 -10.86 -11.03
N ALA A 87 2.59 -11.18 -9.84
CA ALA A 87 1.95 -10.20 -8.97
C ALA A 87 2.93 -9.12 -8.49
N GLY A 88 4.13 -9.51 -8.04
CA GLY A 88 5.17 -8.61 -7.58
C GLY A 88 5.64 -7.63 -8.64
N VAL A 89 5.88 -8.09 -9.88
CA VAL A 89 6.22 -7.20 -11.00
C VAL A 89 5.04 -6.27 -11.35
N SER A 90 3.81 -6.79 -11.34
CA SER A 90 2.61 -5.98 -11.57
C SER A 90 2.50 -4.85 -10.53
N PHE A 91 2.60 -5.16 -9.25
CA PHE A 91 2.48 -4.20 -8.16
C PHE A 91 3.66 -3.22 -8.13
N MET A 92 4.89 -3.71 -8.13
CA MET A 92 6.06 -2.89 -7.81
C MET A 92 6.64 -2.15 -9.03
N LYS A 93 6.50 -2.70 -10.23
CA LYS A 93 7.10 -2.15 -11.45
C LYS A 93 6.07 -1.56 -12.40
N THR A 94 5.03 -2.32 -12.75
CA THR A 94 4.08 -1.89 -13.79
C THR A 94 3.12 -0.84 -13.28
N ASN A 95 2.49 -1.09 -12.13
CA ASN A 95 1.48 -0.21 -11.56
C ASN A 95 2.02 0.74 -10.50
N ASP A 96 3.26 0.53 -10.04
CA ASP A 96 3.98 1.37 -9.08
C ASP A 96 3.24 1.60 -7.75
N TYR A 97 2.71 0.54 -7.16
CA TYR A 97 2.02 0.60 -5.87
C TYR A 97 2.95 1.08 -4.74
N ASP A 98 2.35 1.70 -3.72
CA ASP A 98 3.09 2.34 -2.63
C ASP A 98 3.62 1.32 -1.63
N VAL A 99 2.83 0.27 -1.37
CA VAL A 99 3.17 -0.81 -0.45
C VAL A 99 2.52 -2.11 -0.88
N VAL A 100 3.16 -3.23 -0.56
CA VAL A 100 2.63 -4.57 -0.83
C VAL A 100 2.44 -5.33 0.49
N ILE A 101 1.23 -5.81 0.75
CA ILE A 101 1.01 -6.88 1.72
C ILE A 101 1.40 -8.19 1.03
N GLY A 102 2.50 -8.79 1.49
CA GLY A 102 3.13 -9.94 0.87
C GLY A 102 2.30 -11.22 0.99
N PRO A 103 2.69 -12.28 0.27
CA PRO A 103 2.03 -13.57 0.35
C PRO A 103 2.20 -14.20 1.73
N PRO A 104 1.21 -14.97 2.23
CA PRO A 104 1.20 -15.50 3.58
C PRO A 104 2.08 -16.74 3.81
N CYS A 105 2.88 -17.16 2.83
CA CYS A 105 3.77 -18.32 2.94
C CYS A 105 5.21 -17.89 2.72
N ALA A 106 6.15 -18.47 3.47
CA ALA A 106 7.53 -18.04 3.46
C ALA A 106 8.30 -18.12 2.14
N PRO A 107 8.23 -19.22 1.35
CA PRO A 107 8.96 -19.28 0.08
C PRO A 107 8.47 -18.21 -0.90
N ALA A 108 7.16 -17.96 -0.88
CA ALA A 108 6.52 -16.91 -1.65
C ALA A 108 6.94 -15.51 -1.14
N LEU A 109 6.97 -15.29 0.18
CA LEU A 109 7.37 -14.00 0.73
C LEU A 109 8.85 -13.70 0.46
N LYS A 110 9.71 -14.72 0.46
CA LYS A 110 11.12 -14.59 0.07
C LYS A 110 11.27 -14.08 -1.37
N MET A 111 10.49 -14.62 -2.31
CA MET A 111 10.47 -14.13 -3.69
C MET A 111 9.95 -12.69 -3.77
N MET A 112 8.86 -12.38 -3.07
CA MET A 112 8.31 -11.02 -3.01
C MET A 112 9.31 -10.02 -2.40
N GLY A 113 10.02 -10.40 -1.34
CA GLY A 113 11.05 -9.60 -0.68
C GLY A 113 12.30 -9.38 -1.53
N THR A 114 12.61 -10.32 -2.42
CA THR A 114 13.70 -10.15 -3.40
C THR A 114 13.30 -9.08 -4.42
N LEU A 115 12.07 -9.13 -4.95
CA LEU A 115 11.52 -8.12 -5.84
C LEU A 115 11.41 -6.75 -5.15
N SER A 116 11.07 -6.75 -3.86
CA SER A 116 10.94 -5.53 -3.05
C SER A 116 12.28 -4.81 -2.91
N THR A 117 13.37 -5.56 -2.79
CA THR A 117 14.74 -5.02 -2.76
C THR A 117 15.16 -4.46 -4.12
N LEU A 118 14.77 -5.14 -5.21
CA LEU A 118 15.06 -4.67 -6.57
C LEU A 118 14.31 -3.37 -6.91
N TYR A 119 13.02 -3.30 -6.60
CA TYR A 119 12.15 -2.17 -6.93
C TYR A 119 12.03 -1.13 -5.81
N LYS A 120 12.69 -1.35 -4.67
CA LYS A 120 12.68 -0.47 -3.50
C LYS A 120 11.27 -0.17 -2.99
N LYS A 121 10.45 -1.21 -2.87
CA LYS A 121 9.06 -1.10 -2.41
C LYS A 121 8.89 -1.82 -1.08
N PRO A 122 8.22 -1.23 -0.08
CA PRO A 122 7.98 -1.90 1.19
C PRO A 122 7.03 -3.10 1.01
N VAL A 123 7.37 -4.23 1.63
CA VAL A 123 6.57 -5.45 1.71
C VAL A 123 6.29 -5.80 3.16
N LEU A 124 5.00 -5.99 3.48
CA LEU A 124 4.52 -6.38 4.80
C LEU A 124 4.23 -7.88 4.84
N GLY A 125 5.00 -8.65 5.60
CA GLY A 125 4.83 -10.08 5.81
C GLY A 125 3.81 -10.40 6.91
N TRP A 126 3.00 -11.42 6.68
CA TRP A 126 1.99 -11.96 7.61
C TRP A 126 1.79 -13.47 7.33
N GLY A 127 1.02 -14.19 8.17
CA GLY A 127 0.69 -15.60 7.93
C GLY A 127 1.69 -16.60 8.50
N PHE A 128 2.30 -17.44 7.66
CA PHE A 128 3.31 -18.43 8.03
C PHE A 128 4.67 -18.02 7.46
N VAL A 129 5.23 -16.94 8.02
CA VAL A 129 6.47 -16.28 7.54
C VAL A 129 7.46 -16.02 8.68
N THR A 130 7.71 -17.05 9.49
CA THR A 130 8.52 -16.99 10.73
C THR A 130 9.96 -17.44 10.55
N GLU A 131 10.45 -17.56 9.33
CA GLU A 131 11.79 -18.06 9.02
C GLU A 131 12.84 -17.05 9.48
N SER A 132 13.92 -17.56 10.08
CA SER A 132 15.03 -16.75 10.59
C SER A 132 15.64 -15.84 9.52
N GLU A 133 15.59 -16.24 8.25
CA GLU A 133 16.11 -15.44 7.13
C GLU A 133 15.46 -14.06 6.98
N PHE A 134 14.23 -13.86 7.46
CA PHE A 134 13.57 -12.55 7.40
C PHE A 134 14.13 -11.54 8.40
N SER A 135 14.97 -11.96 9.36
CA SER A 135 15.70 -11.05 10.25
C SER A 135 16.96 -10.46 9.60
N ASP A 136 17.41 -11.01 8.45
CA ASP A 136 18.56 -10.51 7.72
C ASP A 136 18.21 -9.24 6.91
N MET A 137 18.38 -8.10 7.57
CA MET A 137 18.15 -6.77 6.98
C MET A 137 19.10 -6.44 5.83
N SER A 138 20.21 -7.16 5.66
CA SER A 138 21.09 -6.97 4.50
C SER A 138 20.49 -7.59 3.24
N ARG A 139 19.73 -8.69 3.40
CA ARG A 139 19.05 -9.40 2.31
C ARG A 139 17.66 -8.86 2.02
N PHE A 140 16.91 -8.49 3.05
CA PHE A 140 15.52 -8.03 2.90
C PHE A 140 15.25 -6.65 3.52
N PRO A 141 15.96 -5.59 3.11
CA PRO A 141 15.86 -4.26 3.73
C PRO A 141 14.48 -3.59 3.58
N TYR A 142 13.65 -4.05 2.64
CA TYR A 142 12.30 -3.53 2.42
C TYR A 142 11.20 -4.49 2.88
N VAL A 143 11.53 -5.52 3.66
CA VAL A 143 10.55 -6.44 4.23
C VAL A 143 10.43 -6.18 5.72
N THR A 144 9.21 -6.14 6.24
CA THR A 144 8.93 -6.18 7.67
C THR A 144 7.76 -7.12 7.90
N SER A 145 7.74 -7.85 9.02
CA SER A 145 6.66 -8.76 9.35
C SER A 145 6.06 -8.47 10.72
N VAL A 146 4.76 -8.73 10.86
CA VAL A 146 4.06 -8.70 12.14
C VAL A 146 4.31 -9.96 12.98
N LEU A 147 5.02 -10.94 12.43
CA LEU A 147 5.37 -12.18 13.13
C LEU A 147 6.83 -12.17 13.55
N PRO A 148 7.15 -12.71 14.74
CA PRO A 148 8.54 -12.89 15.13
C PRO A 148 9.21 -13.91 14.21
N SER A 149 10.46 -13.63 13.84
CA SER A 149 11.33 -14.64 13.24
C SER A 149 11.71 -15.69 14.29
N SER A 150 11.85 -16.93 13.85
CA SER A 150 12.50 -17.99 14.63
C SER A 150 13.98 -17.68 14.77
N GLU A 151 14.54 -17.98 15.94
CA GLU A 151 15.99 -18.01 16.15
C GLU A 151 16.48 -19.43 15.80
N THR A 152 17.53 -19.53 14.98
CA THR A 152 18.22 -20.79 14.67
C THR A 152 19.36 -21.06 15.62
#